data_AF-A0A8I1I6M8-F1
#
_entry.id   AF-A0A8I1I6M8-F1
#
_cell.length_a   1.000
_cell.length_b   1.000
_cell.length_c   1.000
_cell.angle_alpha   90.00
_cell.angle_beta   90.00
_cell.angle_gamma   90.00
#
_symmetry.space_group_name_H-M   'P 1'
#
loop_
_entity.id
_entity.type
_entity.pdbx_description
1 polymer ?
#
loop_
_entity_poly.entity_id
_entity_poly.type
_entity_poly.pdbx_seq_one_letter_code
_entity_poly.pdbx_strand_id
1 'polypeptide(L)' 'MENKENQTEAGFAARLLSLRKQKNLSQTELGKIVDVHYSHIGRYERE' A
#
# COMPACT_ATOMS: atom_id res chain seq x y z
N MET A 1 14.65 -16.18 -13.15
CA MET A 1 13.63 -15.62 -12.25
C MET A 1 13.95 -14.16 -12.11
N GLU A 2 13.12 -13.30 -12.70
CA GLU A 2 13.40 -11.86 -12.78
C GLU A 2 13.40 -11.24 -11.38
N ASN A 3 14.59 -10.99 -10.83
CA ASN A 3 14.78 -9.95 -9.85
C ASN A 3 14.65 -8.62 -10.59
N LYS A 4 13.42 -8.12 -10.73
CA LYS A 4 13.19 -6.75 -11.16
C LYS A 4 13.34 -5.84 -9.94
N GLU A 5 14.58 -5.47 -9.69
CA GLU A 5 14.92 -4.19 -9.10
C GLU A 5 14.29 -3.08 -9.96
N ASN A 6 13.03 -2.75 -9.72
CA ASN A 6 12.51 -1.42 -10.07
C ASN A 6 12.67 -0.53 -8.84
N GLN A 7 13.92 -0.15 -8.62
CA GLN A 7 14.28 1.05 -7.89
C GLN A 7 13.75 2.24 -8.69
N THR A 8 12.53 2.66 -8.38
CA THR A 8 12.09 4.01 -8.65
C THR A 8 11.34 4.44 -7.42
N GLU A 9 11.70 5.58 -6.87
CA GLU A 9 11.13 6.21 -5.68
C GLU A 9 9.62 6.44 -5.85
N ALA A 10 8.84 5.38 -5.82
CA ALA A 10 7.40 5.49 -5.81
C ALA A 10 7.08 6.22 -4.49
N GLY A 11 6.43 7.39 -4.59
CA GLY A 11 6.03 8.19 -3.43
C GLY A 11 5.28 7.35 -2.39
N PHE A 12 5.09 7.91 -1.19
CA PHE A 12 4.47 7.18 -0.08
C PHE A 12 3.20 6.40 -0.50
N ALA A 13 2.32 7.02 -1.27
CA ALA A 13 1.14 6.38 -1.86
C ALA A 13 1.42 5.10 -2.64
N ALA A 14 2.32 5.18 -3.62
CA ALA A 14 2.61 4.07 -4.50
C ALA A 14 3.32 2.92 -3.75
N ARG A 15 4.20 3.25 -2.79
CA ARG A 15 4.81 2.27 -1.88
C ARG A 15 3.77 1.58 -0.99
N LEU A 16 2.87 2.34 -0.38
CA LEU A 16 1.82 1.81 0.49
C LEU A 16 0.89 0.85 -0.28
N LEU A 17 0.44 1.27 -1.46
CA LEU A 17 -0.41 0.47 -2.35
C LEU A 17 0.27 -0.85 -2.75
N SER A 18 1.54 -0.78 -3.14
CA SER A 18 2.32 -1.95 -3.54
C SER A 18 2.47 -2.95 -2.40
N LEU A 19 2.90 -2.49 -1.21
CA LEU A 19 3.07 -3.34 -0.04
C LEU A 19 1.77 -3.98 0.43
N ARG A 20 0.66 -3.22 0.42
CA ARG A 20 -0.65 -3.76 0.78
C ARG A 20 -1.06 -4.90 -0.16
N LYS A 21 -0.90 -4.71 -1.47
CA LYS A 21 -1.20 -5.73 -2.48
C LYS A 21 -0.27 -6.95 -2.37
N GLN A 22 1.03 -6.74 -2.14
CA GLN A 22 1.99 -7.84 -1.92
C GLN A 22 1.64 -8.70 -0.70
N LYS A 23 1.06 -8.08 0.33
CA LYS A 23 0.55 -8.78 1.52
C LYS A 23 -0.87 -9.33 1.35
N ASN A 24 -1.46 -9.21 0.16
CA ASN A 24 -2.83 -9.63 -0.16
C ASN A 24 -3.89 -9.07 0.81
N LEU A 25 -3.74 -7.80 1.20
CA LEU A 25 -4.67 -7.11 2.10
C LEU A 25 -5.60 -6.18 1.31
N SER A 26 -6.86 -6.12 1.69
CA SER A 26 -7.77 -5.02 1.31
C SER A 26 -7.46 -3.75 2.11
N GLN A 27 -7.96 -2.59 1.66
CA GLN A 27 -7.84 -1.34 2.41
C GLN A 27 -8.51 -1.43 3.79
N THR A 28 -9.61 -2.17 3.88
CA THR A 28 -10.34 -2.41 5.14
C THR A 28 -9.53 -3.29 6.10
N GLU A 29 -8.89 -4.33 5.61
CA GLU A 29 -8.03 -5.18 6.45
C GLU A 29 -6.80 -4.45 6.94
N LEU A 30 -6.12 -3.70 6.05
CA LEU A 30 -4.99 -2.86 6.46
C LEU A 30 -5.43 -1.83 7.50
N GLY A 31 -6.58 -1.18 7.29
CA GLY A 31 -7.14 -0.21 8.24
C GLY A 31 -7.38 -0.82 9.63
N LYS A 32 -7.92 -2.04 9.71
CA LYS A 32 -8.08 -2.75 10.98
C LYS A 32 -6.75 -3.05 11.67
N ILE A 33 -5.70 -3.39 10.92
CA ILE A 33 -4.37 -3.72 11.47
C ILE A 33 -3.70 -2.49 12.08
N VAL A 34 -3.81 -1.33 11.45
CA VAL A 34 -3.14 -0.10 11.88
C VAL A 34 -4.04 0.85 12.68
N ASP A 35 -5.26 0.40 13.01
CA ASP A 35 -6.29 1.15 13.72
C ASP A 35 -6.67 2.49 13.04
N VAL A 36 -6.92 2.42 11.73
CA VAL A 36 -7.32 3.55 10.90
C VAL A 36 -8.50 3.16 10.00
N HIS A 37 -9.49 4.04 9.85
CA HIS A 37 -10.61 3.80 8.94
C HIS A 37 -10.15 3.64 7.48
N TYR A 38 -10.75 2.69 6.74
CA TYR A 38 -10.32 2.32 5.38
C TYR A 38 -10.30 3.49 4.38
N SER A 39 -11.16 4.50 4.59
CA SER A 39 -11.19 5.72 3.77
C SER A 39 -9.87 6.49 3.81
N HIS A 40 -9.18 6.51 4.95
CA HIS A 40 -7.86 7.13 5.08
C HIS A 40 -6.79 6.32 4.35
N ILE A 41 -6.86 4.98 4.40
CA ILE A 41 -5.97 4.12 3.60
C ILE A 41 -6.12 4.44 2.12
N GLY A 42 -7.36 4.53 1.62
CA GLY A 42 -7.60 4.91 0.23
C GLY A 42 -7.09 6.31 -0.11
N ARG A 43 -7.14 7.26 0.83
CA ARG A 43 -6.57 8.61 0.65
C ARG A 43 -5.04 8.56 0.57
N TYR A 44 -4.40 7.85 1.50
CA TYR A 44 -2.95 7.66 1.53
C TYR A 44 -2.41 6.94 0.30
N GLU A 45 -3.20 6.09 -0.37
CA GLU A 45 -2.81 5.44 -1.62
C GLU A 45 -2.92 6.34 -2.87
N ARG A 46 -3.42 7.58 -2.72
CA ARG A 46 -3.59 8.55 -3.82
C ARG A 46 -2.73 9.81 -3.69
N GLU A 47 -2.43 10.24 -2.47
CA GLU A 47 -1.62 11.43 -2.13
C GLU A 47 -0.15 11.07 -1.88
#